data_AF-A0ABD6P3H8-F1
#
_entry.id   AF-A0ABD6P3H8-F1
#
_cell.length_a   1.000
_cell.length_b   1.000
_cell.length_c   1.000
_cell.angle_alpha   90.00
_cell.angle_beta   90.00
_cell.angle_gamma   90.00
#
_symmetry.space_group_name_H-M   'P 1'
#
loop_
_entity.id
_entity.type
_entity.pdbx_description
1 polymer ?
#
loop_
_entity_poly.entity_id
_entity_poly.type
_entity_poly.pdbx_seq_one_letter_code
_entity_poly.pdbx_strand_id
1 'polypeptide(L)'
;MRYSTAWRENARRRGVAAGVVDEIARWNAITPESFAVLDETEEISDPHGKSYFLLPPDAGGLDARRATLLTYVLNAGTDYGSAGRRAAKRPDFPATPYCAAEVARIMHRQNANRWSYARDVAFVHRNGGRLVTTPNGILMGAGGNWLQRQFSRRGGTTWGDIFMLTGGERADPAARLRRLVRCAPDLDRLLHHEERHSRQWAAKGYAGMLAGYGWELVRELAFGATNRLEEDAGLSDGGYR
;
A
#
# COMPACT_ATOMS: atom_id res chain seq x y z
N MET A 1 1.83 12.97 19.76
CA MET A 1 0.50 12.71 20.38
C MET A 1 -0.69 12.95 19.44
N ARG A 2 -0.64 13.94 18.53
CA ARG A 2 -1.72 14.26 17.55
C ARG A 2 -2.35 13.02 16.90
N TYR A 3 -1.53 12.16 16.30
CA TYR A 3 -2.02 11.01 15.53
C TYR A 3 -2.61 9.88 16.37
N SER A 4 -2.18 9.71 17.63
CA SER A 4 -2.81 8.75 18.54
C SER A 4 -4.24 9.16 18.89
N THR A 5 -4.50 10.46 19.07
CA THR A 5 -5.85 10.99 19.28
C THR A 5 -6.67 10.87 18.00
N ALA A 6 -6.09 11.23 16.86
CA ALA A 6 -6.75 11.10 15.57
C ALA A 6 -7.13 9.65 15.25
N TRP A 7 -6.32 8.66 15.64
CA TRP A 7 -6.65 7.25 15.49
C TRP A 7 -7.93 6.87 16.23
N ARG A 8 -8.06 7.26 17.50
CA ARG A 8 -9.27 6.99 18.29
C ARG A 8 -10.50 7.66 17.69
N GLU A 9 -10.36 8.89 17.18
CA GLU A 9 -11.44 9.62 16.52
C GLU A 9 -11.84 8.97 15.19
N ASN A 10 -10.86 8.53 14.39
CA ASN A 10 -11.11 7.82 13.13
C ASN A 10 -11.85 6.50 13.38
N ALA A 11 -11.41 5.73 14.38
CA ALA A 11 -12.07 4.50 14.80
C ALA A 11 -13.53 4.76 15.21
N ARG A 12 -13.78 5.77 16.06
CA ARG A 12 -15.12 6.17 16.48
C ARG A 12 -16.01 6.57 15.30
N ARG A 13 -15.51 7.42 14.40
CA ARG A 13 -16.22 7.88 13.19
C ARG A 13 -16.58 6.73 12.25
N ARG A 14 -15.77 5.67 12.22
CA ARG A 14 -15.99 4.46 11.42
C ARG A 14 -16.79 3.37 12.14
N GLY A 15 -17.27 3.63 13.36
CA GLY A 15 -18.04 2.67 14.14
C GLY A 15 -17.23 1.49 14.68
N VAL A 16 -15.90 1.62 14.76
CA VAL A 16 -15.02 0.60 15.36
C VAL A 16 -15.21 0.64 16.88
N ALA A 17 -15.52 -0.50 17.48
CA ALA A 17 -15.69 -0.62 18.92
C ALA A 17 -14.39 -0.27 19.68
N ALA A 18 -14.49 0.44 20.80
CA ALA A 18 -13.32 0.84 21.60
C ALA A 18 -12.46 -0.37 22.02
N GLY A 19 -13.09 -1.50 22.34
CA GLY A 19 -12.38 -2.74 22.66
C GLY A 19 -11.45 -3.25 21.56
N VAL A 20 -11.80 -3.03 20.28
CA VAL A 20 -10.94 -3.39 19.14
C VAL A 20 -9.70 -2.48 19.07
N VAL A 21 -9.86 -1.19 19.35
CA VAL A 21 -8.74 -0.23 19.41
C VAL A 21 -7.78 -0.61 20.53
N ASP A 22 -8.32 -0.95 21.70
CA ASP A 22 -7.52 -1.37 22.85
C ASP A 22 -6.82 -2.71 22.62
N GLU A 23 -7.47 -3.64 21.91
CA GLU A 23 -6.87 -4.90 21.48
C GLU A 23 -5.72 -4.67 20.49
N ILE A 24 -5.91 -3.82 19.47
CA ILE A 24 -4.86 -3.47 18.52
C ILE A 24 -3.64 -2.88 19.26
N ALA A 25 -3.88 -1.94 20.17
CA ALA A 25 -2.83 -1.29 20.96
C ALA A 25 -2.03 -2.32 21.77
N ARG A 26 -2.74 -3.19 22.51
CA ARG A 26 -2.14 -4.18 23.41
C ARG A 26 -1.37 -5.27 22.67
N TRP A 27 -1.97 -5.89 21.67
CA TRP A 27 -1.43 -7.08 21.01
C TRP A 27 -0.31 -6.76 20.01
N ASN A 28 -0.29 -5.54 19.47
CA ASN A 28 0.71 -5.12 18.48
C ASN A 28 1.70 -4.10 19.04
N ALA A 29 1.69 -3.88 20.37
CA ALA A 29 2.56 -2.92 21.07
C ALA A 29 2.51 -1.50 20.46
N ILE A 30 1.31 -1.05 20.05
CA ILE A 30 1.11 0.29 19.49
C ILE A 30 0.78 1.24 20.63
N THR A 31 1.74 2.13 20.92
CA THR A 31 1.61 3.19 21.93
C THR A 31 1.38 4.55 21.27
N PRO A 32 0.95 5.59 22.02
CA PRO A 32 0.86 6.94 21.49
C PRO A 32 2.16 7.47 20.85
N GLU A 33 3.31 7.08 21.42
CA GLU A 33 4.66 7.45 20.96
C GLU A 33 5.02 6.76 19.64
N SER A 34 4.38 5.62 19.34
CA SER A 34 4.64 4.91 18.09
C SER A 34 4.34 5.78 16.88
N PHE A 35 3.37 6.67 16.98
CA PHE A 35 2.96 7.59 15.91
C PHE A 35 3.93 8.76 15.65
N ALA A 36 4.98 8.93 16.47
CA ALA A 36 5.94 10.03 16.28
C ALA A 36 6.59 10.02 14.88
N VAL A 37 6.78 8.83 14.29
CA VAL A 37 7.32 8.70 12.93
C VAL A 37 6.47 9.39 11.86
N LEU A 38 5.17 9.61 12.10
CA LEU A 38 4.30 10.32 11.16
C LEU A 38 4.46 11.83 11.27
N ASP A 39 4.96 12.36 12.40
CA ASP A 39 5.13 13.79 12.61
C ASP A 39 6.24 14.38 11.69
N GLU A 40 7.14 13.53 11.18
CA GLU A 40 8.22 13.89 10.24
C GLU A 40 7.81 13.78 8.76
N THR A 41 6.56 13.40 8.50
CA THR A 41 6.05 13.14 7.15
C THR A 41 4.99 14.16 6.77
N GLU A 42 4.80 14.39 5.47
CA GLU A 42 3.70 15.23 5.01
C GLU A 42 2.42 14.39 4.90
N GLU A 43 1.41 14.74 5.71
CA GLU A 43 0.07 14.18 5.61
C GLU A 43 -0.66 14.72 4.37
N ILE A 44 -1.19 13.80 3.56
CA ILE A 44 -2.05 14.07 2.42
C ILE A 44 -3.39 13.39 2.70
N SER A 45 -4.46 14.18 2.80
CA SER A 45 -5.81 13.65 2.94
C SER A 45 -6.47 13.46 1.58
N ASP A 46 -7.19 12.35 1.41
CA ASP A 46 -8.09 12.15 0.27
C ASP A 46 -9.45 12.83 0.49
N PRO A 47 -10.32 12.93 -0.54
CA PRO A 47 -11.65 13.53 -0.41
C PRO A 47 -12.60 12.82 0.56
N HIS A 48 -12.23 11.62 1.01
CA HIS A 48 -12.99 10.80 1.95
C HIS A 48 -12.46 10.90 3.38
N GLY A 49 -11.40 11.70 3.59
CA GLY A 49 -10.78 11.93 4.89
C GLY A 49 -9.89 10.79 5.37
N LYS A 50 -9.38 9.95 4.45
CA LYS A 50 -8.26 9.04 4.73
C LYS A 50 -6.93 9.78 4.62
N SER A 51 -6.00 9.43 5.50
CA SER A 51 -4.65 10.01 5.55
C SER A 51 -3.64 9.11 4.84
N TYR A 52 -2.78 9.73 4.04
CA TYR A 52 -1.60 9.15 3.40
C TYR A 52 -0.40 9.97 3.83
N PHE A 53 0.79 9.39 3.91
CA PHE A 53 1.97 10.13 4.38
C PHE A 53 3.11 10.05 3.38
N LEU A 54 3.47 11.21 2.82
CA LEU A 54 4.60 11.32 1.93
C LEU A 54 5.88 11.27 2.76
N LEU A 55 6.72 10.28 2.46
CA LEU A 55 7.97 10.07 3.17
C LEU A 55 9.00 11.15 2.78
N PRO A 56 9.77 11.66 3.75
CA PRO A 56 10.88 12.56 3.45
C PRO A 56 11.95 11.83 2.63
N PRO A 57 12.74 12.55 1.81
CA PRO A 57 13.68 11.94 0.87
C PRO A 57 14.83 11.17 1.54
N ASP A 58 15.09 11.42 2.81
CA ASP A 58 16.08 10.78 3.65
C ASP A 58 15.48 9.71 4.59
N ALA A 59 14.19 9.38 4.44
CA ALA A 59 13.52 8.37 5.25
C ALA A 59 14.27 7.04 5.25
N GLY A 60 14.57 6.54 6.45
CA GLY A 60 15.12 5.21 6.66
C GLY A 60 14.09 4.12 6.37
N GLY A 61 14.56 2.93 6.00
CA GLY A 61 13.68 1.79 5.72
C GLY A 61 12.84 1.36 6.94
N LEU A 62 13.38 1.46 8.15
CA LEU A 62 12.66 1.15 9.39
C LEU A 62 11.52 2.15 9.64
N ASP A 63 11.78 3.44 9.46
CA ASP A 63 10.79 4.49 9.62
C ASP A 63 9.71 4.40 8.55
N ALA A 64 10.09 4.14 7.30
CA ALA A 64 9.15 3.89 6.21
C ALA A 64 8.23 2.70 6.53
N ARG A 65 8.77 1.58 7.04
CA ARG A 65 7.97 0.42 7.45
C ARG A 65 7.01 0.78 8.58
N ARG A 66 7.51 1.46 9.61
CA ARG A 66 6.71 1.86 10.78
C ARG A 66 5.61 2.83 10.39
N ALA A 67 5.93 3.87 9.62
CA ALA A 67 4.98 4.84 9.09
C ALA A 67 3.90 4.14 8.24
N THR A 68 4.30 3.16 7.42
CA THR A 68 3.36 2.38 6.61
C THR A 68 2.36 1.61 7.46
N LEU A 69 2.82 0.91 8.50
CA LEU A 69 1.92 0.20 9.42
C LEU A 69 0.98 1.18 10.14
N LEU A 70 1.53 2.28 10.65
CA LEU A 70 0.78 3.25 11.43
C LEU A 70 -0.20 4.06 10.59
N THR A 71 0.02 4.16 9.28
CA THR A 71 -0.94 4.74 8.33
C THR A 71 -2.19 3.86 8.23
N TYR A 72 -2.05 2.53 8.13
CA TYR A 72 -3.20 1.61 8.20
C TYR A 72 -3.94 1.77 9.54
N VAL A 73 -3.19 1.74 10.65
CA VAL A 73 -3.77 1.81 12.00
C VAL A 73 -4.52 3.12 12.20
N LEU A 74 -3.90 4.26 11.89
CA LEU A 74 -4.49 5.59 12.00
C LEU A 74 -5.82 5.71 11.26
N ASN A 75 -5.89 5.17 10.04
CA ASN A 75 -7.09 5.31 9.21
C ASN A 75 -8.28 4.50 9.74
N ALA A 76 -8.05 3.48 10.56
CA ALA A 76 -9.09 2.60 11.11
C ALA A 76 -9.97 1.90 10.04
N GLY A 77 -9.38 1.60 8.89
CA GLY A 77 -10.02 0.97 7.74
C GLY A 77 -9.51 1.50 6.40
N THR A 78 -9.82 0.79 5.30
CA THR A 78 -9.34 1.13 3.95
C THR A 78 -10.41 1.73 3.05
N ASP A 79 -11.69 1.65 3.44
CA ASP A 79 -12.88 1.89 2.61
C ASP A 79 -13.07 0.93 1.43
N TYR A 80 -12.20 -0.07 1.29
CA TYR A 80 -12.41 -1.15 0.33
C TYR A 80 -13.72 -1.88 0.66
N GLY A 81 -14.57 -2.05 -0.35
CA GLY A 81 -15.92 -2.62 -0.19
C GLY A 81 -17.02 -1.61 0.20
N SER A 82 -16.66 -0.45 0.75
CA SER A 82 -17.59 0.67 0.98
C SER A 82 -17.90 1.46 -0.30
N ALA A 83 -17.08 1.26 -1.34
CA ALA A 83 -17.27 1.81 -2.69
C ALA A 83 -18.58 1.36 -3.38
N GLY A 84 -19.30 0.40 -2.81
CA GLY A 84 -20.57 -0.14 -3.33
C GLY A 84 -21.73 0.86 -3.46
N ARG A 85 -21.54 2.15 -3.13
CA ARG A 85 -22.48 3.23 -3.46
C ARG A 85 -22.08 4.09 -4.67
N ARG A 86 -20.85 3.99 -5.18
CA ARG A 86 -20.34 4.78 -6.32
C ARG A 86 -19.70 3.96 -7.44
N ALA A 87 -19.16 2.78 -7.16
CA ALA A 87 -18.58 1.91 -8.18
C ALA A 87 -19.67 1.08 -8.88
N ALA A 88 -19.71 1.11 -10.21
CA ALA A 88 -20.61 0.29 -11.02
C ALA A 88 -20.35 -1.23 -10.91
N LYS A 89 -19.26 -1.63 -10.25
CA LYS A 89 -18.81 -3.03 -10.14
C LYS A 89 -18.64 -3.43 -8.67
N ARG A 90 -19.04 -4.66 -8.36
CA ARG A 90 -18.77 -5.28 -7.06
C ARG A 90 -17.26 -5.47 -6.88
N PRO A 91 -16.72 -5.32 -5.66
CA PRO A 91 -15.34 -5.68 -5.35
C PRO A 91 -15.09 -7.17 -5.62
N ASP A 92 -13.86 -7.52 -5.98
CA ASP A 92 -13.50 -8.92 -6.26
C ASP A 92 -13.38 -9.75 -4.96
N PHE A 93 -13.13 -9.11 -3.82
CA PHE A 93 -12.95 -9.76 -2.52
C PHE A 93 -13.77 -9.08 -1.40
N PRO A 94 -14.07 -9.81 -0.31
CA PRO A 94 -14.66 -9.20 0.87
C PRO A 94 -13.67 -8.23 1.54
N ALA A 95 -14.20 -7.16 2.13
CA ALA A 95 -13.42 -6.25 2.95
C ALA A 95 -12.82 -7.00 4.15
N THR A 96 -11.52 -6.79 4.40
CA THR A 96 -10.87 -7.36 5.58
C THR A 96 -11.24 -6.55 6.82
N PRO A 97 -11.73 -7.17 7.91
CA PRO A 97 -12.10 -6.44 9.11
C PRO A 97 -10.92 -5.67 9.71
N TYR A 98 -11.20 -4.49 10.26
CA TYR A 98 -10.22 -3.74 11.04
C TYR A 98 -10.12 -4.34 12.45
N CYS A 99 -9.05 -5.09 12.72
CA CYS A 99 -8.84 -5.78 14.00
C CYS A 99 -7.36 -6.04 14.29
N ALA A 100 -7.05 -6.50 15.51
CA ALA A 100 -5.68 -6.81 15.94
C ALA A 100 -5.01 -7.88 15.07
N ALA A 101 -5.77 -8.90 14.64
CA ALA A 101 -5.27 -9.95 13.76
C ALA A 101 -4.85 -9.41 12.39
N GLU A 102 -5.58 -8.43 11.85
CA GLU A 102 -5.24 -7.82 10.56
C GLU A 102 -3.98 -6.96 10.66
N VAL A 103 -3.81 -6.21 11.76
CA VAL A 103 -2.57 -5.47 12.04
C VAL A 103 -1.38 -6.43 12.14
N ALA A 104 -1.54 -7.55 12.86
CA ALA A 104 -0.51 -8.57 12.97
C ALA A 104 -0.17 -9.21 11.61
N ARG A 105 -1.17 -9.45 10.75
CA ARG A 105 -0.97 -9.95 9.38
C ARG A 105 -0.14 -8.98 8.54
N ILE A 106 -0.44 -7.67 8.61
CA ILE A 106 0.34 -6.63 7.93
C ILE A 106 1.78 -6.61 8.45
N MET A 107 1.99 -6.68 9.78
CA MET A 107 3.32 -6.73 10.37
C MET A 107 4.12 -7.94 9.89
N HIS A 108 3.48 -9.11 9.78
CA HIS A 108 4.09 -10.33 9.28
C HIS A 108 4.48 -10.19 7.80
N ARG A 109 3.56 -9.66 6.95
CA ARG A 109 3.83 -9.39 5.53
C ARG A 109 5.00 -8.42 5.36
N GLN A 110 5.02 -7.31 6.10
CA GLN A 110 6.13 -6.35 6.10
C GLN A 110 7.47 -6.98 6.51
N ASN A 111 7.45 -7.95 7.42
CA ASN A 111 8.65 -8.66 7.84
C ASN A 111 9.17 -9.64 6.76
N ALA A 112 8.26 -10.35 6.09
CA ALA A 112 8.59 -11.20 4.94
C ALA A 112 9.15 -10.35 3.76
N ASN A 113 8.57 -9.17 3.56
CA ASN A 113 9.00 -8.18 2.56
C ASN A 113 10.03 -7.18 3.10
N ARG A 114 10.70 -7.43 4.24
CA ARG A 114 11.61 -6.44 4.89
C ARG A 114 12.70 -5.90 3.97
N TRP A 115 13.08 -6.67 2.97
CA TRP A 115 14.07 -6.32 1.97
C TRP A 115 13.63 -5.11 1.12
N SER A 116 12.33 -4.95 0.83
CA SER A 116 11.82 -3.80 0.07
C SER A 116 11.96 -2.50 0.87
N TYR A 117 11.80 -2.59 2.20
CA TYR A 117 12.03 -1.45 3.10
C TYR A 117 13.52 -1.14 3.27
N ALA A 118 14.34 -2.15 3.57
CA ALA A 118 15.75 -1.96 3.91
C ALA A 118 16.61 -1.50 2.71
N ARG A 119 16.28 -1.95 1.51
CA ARG A 119 17.05 -1.66 0.29
C ARG A 119 16.36 -0.61 -0.59
N ASP A 120 15.07 -0.78 -0.84
CA ASP A 120 14.44 -0.15 -2.00
C ASP A 120 13.88 1.24 -1.69
N VAL A 121 13.52 1.54 -0.44
CA VAL A 121 13.09 2.89 -0.02
C VAL A 121 14.17 3.93 -0.30
N ALA A 122 15.38 3.72 0.24
CA ALA A 122 16.51 4.63 0.03
C ALA A 122 16.92 4.65 -1.46
N PHE A 123 16.83 3.51 -2.14
CA PHE A 123 17.10 3.44 -3.57
C PHE A 123 16.14 4.33 -4.38
N VAL A 124 14.84 4.23 -4.15
CA VAL A 124 13.82 5.04 -4.84
C VAL A 124 14.08 6.52 -4.64
N HIS A 125 14.32 6.96 -3.39
CA HIS A 125 14.56 8.36 -3.08
C HIS A 125 15.84 8.92 -3.72
N ARG A 126 16.95 8.17 -3.69
CA ARG A 126 18.23 8.54 -4.33
C ARG A 126 18.12 8.67 -5.84
N ASN A 127 17.20 7.93 -6.46
CA ASN A 127 16.96 7.99 -7.90
C ASN A 127 15.87 9.02 -8.28
N GLY A 128 15.55 9.95 -7.38
CA GLY A 128 14.58 11.02 -7.61
C GLY A 128 13.11 10.58 -7.48
N GLY A 129 12.84 9.32 -7.14
CA GLY A 129 11.49 8.85 -6.84
C GLY A 129 11.00 9.31 -5.47
N ARG A 130 9.69 9.23 -5.24
CA ARG A 130 9.06 9.53 -3.95
C ARG A 130 8.05 8.46 -3.60
N LEU A 131 7.83 8.29 -2.29
CA LEU A 131 7.01 7.23 -1.72
C LEU A 131 6.00 7.84 -0.76
N VAL A 132 4.77 7.34 -0.82
CA VAL A 132 3.69 7.65 0.11
C VAL A 132 3.23 6.38 0.80
N THR A 133 3.00 6.43 2.10
CA THR A 133 2.34 5.34 2.83
C THR A 133 0.85 5.34 2.49
N THR A 134 0.23 4.15 2.53
CA THR A 134 -1.18 3.99 2.16
C THR A 134 -2.01 3.41 3.31
N PRO A 135 -3.33 3.67 3.34
CA PRO A 135 -4.26 3.03 4.28
C PRO A 135 -4.30 1.51 4.18
N ASN A 136 -3.76 0.90 3.12
CA ASN A 136 -3.70 -0.55 2.90
C ASN A 136 -2.43 -1.19 3.51
N GLY A 137 -1.60 -0.39 4.18
CA GLY A 137 -0.38 -0.85 4.83
C GLY A 137 0.73 -1.19 3.85
N ILE A 138 0.72 -0.65 2.64
CA ILE A 138 1.80 -0.73 1.63
C ILE A 138 2.30 0.67 1.26
N LEU A 139 3.43 0.74 0.55
CA LEU A 139 3.95 1.97 -0.04
C LEU A 139 3.45 2.12 -1.47
N MET A 140 3.13 3.35 -1.88
CA MET A 140 2.87 3.72 -3.27
C MET A 140 3.91 4.74 -3.73
N GLY A 141 4.49 4.53 -4.90
CA GLY A 141 5.63 5.31 -5.39
C GLY A 141 5.45 5.86 -6.79
N ALA A 142 6.12 6.98 -7.05
CA ALA A 142 6.23 7.59 -8.36
C ALA A 142 7.68 8.05 -8.63
N GLY A 143 8.07 8.08 -9.90
CA GLY A 143 9.42 8.49 -10.32
C GLY A 143 10.48 7.41 -10.04
N GLY A 144 11.74 7.74 -10.26
CA GLY A 144 12.86 6.79 -10.15
C GLY A 144 13.27 6.16 -11.49
N ASN A 145 14.49 5.60 -11.54
CA ASN A 145 15.14 5.13 -12.76
C ASN A 145 15.32 3.60 -12.88
N TRP A 146 14.74 2.78 -12.00
CA TRP A 146 15.49 1.60 -11.61
C TRP A 146 15.61 0.44 -12.61
N LEU A 147 14.59 -0.37 -12.85
CA LEU A 147 14.76 -1.59 -13.64
C LEU A 147 13.44 -1.89 -14.36
N GLN A 148 13.31 -1.08 -15.41
CA GLN A 148 12.51 -1.24 -16.61
C GLN A 148 10.98 -1.09 -16.48
N ARG A 149 10.50 -0.10 -17.25
CA ARG A 149 9.15 0.07 -17.80
C ARG A 149 8.58 -1.19 -18.53
N GLN A 150 9.13 -2.38 -18.31
CA GLN A 150 8.90 -3.58 -19.11
C GLN A 150 7.69 -4.43 -18.66
N PHE A 151 7.21 -4.29 -17.42
CA PHE A 151 6.14 -5.16 -16.91
C PHE A 151 4.76 -4.50 -16.89
N SER A 152 4.65 -3.20 -17.14
CA SER A 152 3.41 -2.47 -16.93
C SER A 152 2.61 -2.31 -18.22
N ARG A 153 1.62 -3.18 -18.42
CA ARG A 153 0.58 -2.92 -19.43
C ARG A 153 -0.52 -2.00 -18.91
N ARG A 154 -0.77 -1.86 -17.58
CA ARG A 154 -1.97 -1.14 -17.08
C ARG A 154 -1.90 -0.45 -15.69
N GLY A 155 -0.80 0.22 -15.30
CA GLY A 155 -0.88 1.26 -14.25
C GLY A 155 0.26 1.33 -13.23
N GLY A 156 0.94 0.22 -12.95
CA GLY A 156 2.09 0.17 -12.05
C GLY A 156 2.66 -1.24 -11.91
N THR A 157 3.56 -1.44 -10.96
CA THR A 157 4.12 -2.75 -10.60
C THR A 157 4.38 -2.80 -9.11
N THR A 158 3.88 -3.84 -8.45
CA THR A 158 4.16 -4.11 -7.04
C THR A 158 5.41 -4.96 -6.86
N TRP A 159 6.31 -4.50 -6.01
CA TRP A 159 7.60 -5.09 -5.70
C TRP A 159 7.80 -5.14 -4.17
N GLY A 160 7.62 -6.32 -3.59
CA GLY A 160 7.53 -6.46 -2.13
C GLY A 160 6.29 -5.71 -1.61
N ASP A 161 6.48 -4.75 -0.71
CA ASP A 161 5.43 -3.86 -0.22
C ASP A 161 5.41 -2.48 -0.93
N ILE A 162 6.10 -2.32 -2.08
CA ILE A 162 6.14 -1.05 -2.83
C ILE A 162 5.40 -1.20 -4.17
N PHE A 163 4.29 -0.47 -4.33
CA PHE A 163 3.58 -0.30 -5.59
C PHE A 163 4.13 0.92 -6.36
N MET A 164 4.82 0.70 -7.48
CA MET A 164 5.38 1.78 -8.31
C MET A 164 4.47 2.09 -9.50
N LEU A 165 4.04 3.35 -9.63
CA LEU A 165 3.17 3.81 -10.72
C LEU A 165 3.92 3.90 -12.06
N THR A 166 3.27 3.49 -13.15
CA THR A 166 3.84 3.55 -14.51
C THR A 166 3.85 4.98 -15.06
N GLY A 167 4.94 5.36 -15.74
CA GLY A 167 4.99 6.50 -16.65
C GLY A 167 5.17 7.89 -16.02
N GLY A 168 5.90 8.77 -16.70
CA GLY A 168 5.88 10.23 -16.49
C GLY A 168 7.26 10.88 -16.32
N GLU A 169 7.73 11.54 -17.38
CA GLU A 169 8.81 12.55 -17.38
C GLU A 169 8.41 13.86 -16.66
N ARG A 170 7.61 13.79 -15.59
CA ARG A 170 7.21 14.99 -14.84
C ARG A 170 8.20 15.27 -13.73
N ALA A 171 8.70 16.51 -13.69
CA ALA A 171 9.74 17.02 -12.80
C ALA A 171 9.46 16.88 -11.28
N ASP A 172 8.25 16.48 -10.86
CA ASP A 172 7.89 16.35 -9.44
C ASP A 172 7.03 15.09 -9.15
N PRO A 173 7.66 13.99 -8.70
CA PRO A 173 6.96 12.79 -8.26
C PRO A 173 6.10 12.97 -7.01
N ALA A 174 6.46 13.85 -6.08
CA ALA A 174 5.66 14.12 -4.89
C ALA A 174 4.34 14.80 -5.28
N ALA A 175 4.38 15.81 -6.15
CA ALA A 175 3.16 16.44 -6.65
C ALA A 175 2.25 15.46 -7.39
N ARG A 176 2.82 14.46 -8.10
CA ARG A 176 2.02 13.40 -8.71
C ARG A 176 1.31 12.55 -7.68
N LEU A 177 2.00 12.09 -6.63
CA LEU A 177 1.40 11.30 -5.56
C LEU A 177 0.28 12.07 -4.86
N ARG A 178 0.50 13.37 -4.55
CA ARG A 178 -0.54 14.25 -3.99
C ARG A 178 -1.78 14.32 -4.88
N ARG A 179 -1.61 14.50 -6.20
CA ARG A 179 -2.73 14.53 -7.15
C ARG A 179 -3.47 13.21 -7.19
N LEU A 180 -2.77 12.08 -7.18
CA LEU A 180 -3.41 10.77 -7.19
C LEU A 180 -4.23 10.55 -5.91
N VAL A 181 -3.65 10.81 -4.73
CA VAL A 181 -4.39 10.68 -3.46
C VAL A 181 -5.65 11.56 -3.45
N ARG A 182 -5.59 12.76 -4.01
CA ARG A 182 -6.71 13.72 -3.98
C ARG A 182 -7.77 13.48 -5.07
N CYS A 183 -7.40 12.87 -6.19
CA CYS A 183 -8.24 12.89 -7.38
C CYS A 183 -8.46 11.52 -8.03
N ALA A 184 -7.68 10.49 -7.68
CA ALA A 184 -7.83 9.19 -8.31
C ALA A 184 -9.16 8.54 -7.88
N PRO A 185 -10.06 8.24 -8.83
CA PRO A 185 -11.23 7.44 -8.51
C PRO A 185 -10.79 6.01 -8.13
N ASP A 186 -11.55 5.39 -7.23
CA ASP A 186 -11.38 3.98 -6.84
C ASP A 186 -9.97 3.59 -6.39
N LEU A 187 -9.21 4.55 -5.83
CA LEU A 187 -7.85 4.29 -5.34
C LEU A 187 -7.81 3.20 -4.26
N ASP A 188 -8.88 3.06 -3.47
CA ASP A 188 -9.02 1.97 -2.48
C ASP A 188 -9.06 0.57 -3.11
N ARG A 189 -9.70 0.42 -4.28
CA ARG A 189 -9.76 -0.85 -5.02
C ARG A 189 -8.40 -1.19 -5.62
N LEU A 190 -7.77 -0.22 -6.26
CA LEU A 190 -6.42 -0.38 -6.80
C LEU A 190 -5.44 -0.75 -5.66
N LEU A 191 -5.43 -0.01 -4.56
CA LEU A 191 -4.53 -0.31 -3.45
C LEU A 191 -4.84 -1.64 -2.76
N HIS A 192 -6.09 -2.13 -2.81
CA HIS A 192 -6.42 -3.47 -2.35
C HIS A 192 -5.82 -4.54 -3.26
N HIS A 193 -5.97 -4.37 -4.58
CA HIS A 193 -5.36 -5.24 -5.58
C HIS A 193 -3.82 -5.31 -5.41
N GLU A 194 -3.16 -4.17 -5.27
CA GLU A 194 -1.71 -4.10 -5.08
C GLU A 194 -1.24 -4.67 -3.72
N GLU A 195 -2.07 -4.54 -2.68
CA GLU A 195 -1.80 -5.17 -1.39
C GLU A 195 -1.85 -6.70 -1.50
N ARG A 196 -2.70 -7.26 -2.37
CA ARG A 196 -2.72 -8.70 -2.64
C ARG A 196 -1.46 -9.16 -3.38
N HIS A 197 -0.94 -8.39 -4.34
CA HIS A 197 0.38 -8.66 -4.91
C HIS A 197 1.48 -8.62 -3.85
N SER A 198 1.39 -7.70 -2.89
CA SER A 198 2.33 -7.65 -1.76
C SER A 198 2.26 -8.92 -0.89
N ARG A 199 1.06 -9.51 -0.71
CA ARG A 199 0.89 -10.82 -0.05
C ARG A 199 1.54 -11.95 -0.85
N GLN A 200 1.41 -11.94 -2.18
CA GLN A 200 2.04 -12.93 -3.05
C GLN A 200 3.57 -12.87 -2.92
N TRP A 201 4.14 -11.66 -2.87
CA TRP A 201 5.57 -11.46 -2.58
C TRP A 201 5.99 -12.04 -1.23
N ALA A 202 5.21 -11.77 -0.17
CA ALA A 202 5.51 -12.30 1.16
C ALA A 202 5.45 -13.84 1.21
N ALA A 203 4.51 -14.46 0.49
CA ALA A 203 4.35 -15.91 0.47
C ALA A 203 5.41 -16.63 -0.38
N LYS A 204 5.76 -16.08 -1.55
CA LYS A 204 6.72 -16.68 -2.49
C LYS A 204 8.17 -16.29 -2.18
N GLY A 205 8.38 -15.19 -1.47
CA GLY A 205 9.70 -14.62 -1.19
C GLY A 205 10.36 -14.02 -2.44
N TYR A 206 11.46 -13.29 -2.24
CA TYR A 206 12.16 -12.57 -3.31
C TYR A 206 12.58 -13.48 -4.47
N ALA A 207 13.22 -14.61 -4.17
CA ALA A 207 13.67 -15.57 -5.18
C ALA A 207 12.51 -16.32 -5.85
N GLY A 208 11.47 -16.70 -5.09
CA GLY A 208 10.31 -17.41 -5.63
C GLY A 208 9.44 -16.52 -6.53
N MET A 209 9.38 -15.22 -6.26
CA MET A 209 8.73 -14.27 -7.16
C MET A 209 9.57 -13.99 -8.41
N LEU A 210 10.90 -13.86 -8.32
CA LEU A 210 11.73 -13.72 -9.53
C LEU A 210 11.61 -14.95 -10.45
N ALA A 211 11.58 -16.16 -9.87
CA ALA A 211 11.34 -17.38 -10.62
C ALA A 211 9.91 -17.43 -11.20
N GLY A 212 8.91 -17.05 -10.41
CA GLY A 212 7.51 -16.99 -10.82
C GLY A 212 7.21 -15.98 -11.93
N TYR A 213 7.75 -14.75 -11.81
CA TYR A 213 7.67 -13.71 -12.84
C TYR A 213 8.37 -14.15 -14.13
N GLY A 214 9.55 -14.78 -14.04
CA GLY A 214 10.24 -15.33 -15.22
C GLY A 214 9.38 -16.38 -15.94
N TRP A 215 8.73 -17.27 -15.18
CA TRP A 215 7.85 -18.30 -15.74
C TRP A 215 6.55 -17.74 -16.36
N GLU A 216 5.95 -16.74 -15.72
CA GLU A 216 4.71 -16.13 -16.21
C GLU A 216 4.94 -15.18 -17.39
N LEU A 217 6.08 -14.48 -17.43
CA LEU A 217 6.49 -13.72 -18.60
C LEU A 217 6.68 -14.64 -19.81
N VAL A 218 7.32 -15.81 -19.63
CA VAL A 218 7.42 -16.84 -20.68
C VAL A 218 6.05 -17.33 -21.10
N ARG A 219 5.11 -17.53 -20.16
CA ARG A 219 3.76 -18.01 -20.46
C ARG A 219 2.90 -16.97 -21.18
N GLU A 220 3.01 -15.70 -20.82
CA GLU A 220 2.33 -14.58 -21.49
C GLU A 220 2.87 -14.38 -22.91
N LEU A 221 4.21 -14.41 -23.09
CA LEU A 221 4.84 -14.28 -24.40
C LEU A 221 4.60 -15.49 -25.32
N ALA A 222 4.60 -16.72 -24.77
CA ALA A 222 4.45 -17.93 -25.58
C ALA A 222 2.98 -18.32 -25.83
N PHE A 223 2.04 -17.97 -24.94
CA PHE A 223 0.66 -18.48 -24.99
C PHE A 223 -0.44 -17.40 -24.92
N GLY A 224 -0.11 -16.11 -24.76
CA GLY A 224 -1.09 -15.02 -24.72
C GLY A 224 -2.12 -15.12 -23.57
N ALA A 225 -1.81 -15.90 -22.53
CA ALA A 225 -2.73 -16.22 -21.45
C ALA A 225 -2.74 -15.15 -20.35
N THR A 226 -3.91 -14.89 -19.75
CA THR A 226 -4.02 -14.04 -18.55
C THR A 226 -3.14 -14.59 -17.42
N ASN A 227 -2.42 -13.69 -16.75
CA ASN A 227 -1.50 -14.05 -15.67
C ASN A 227 -2.31 -14.49 -14.43
N ARG A 228 -1.98 -15.66 -13.85
CA ARG A 228 -2.68 -16.21 -12.66
C ARG A 228 -2.52 -15.31 -11.42
N LEU A 229 -1.39 -14.61 -11.30
CA LEU A 229 -1.19 -13.65 -10.22
C LEU A 229 -2.19 -12.50 -10.25
N GLU A 230 -2.54 -12.02 -11.46
CA GLU A 230 -3.51 -10.94 -11.66
C GLU A 230 -4.95 -11.42 -11.36
N GLU A 231 -5.26 -12.68 -11.69
CA GLU A 231 -6.54 -13.32 -11.32
C GLU A 231 -6.67 -13.44 -9.79
N ASP A 232 -5.64 -13.95 -9.13
CA ASP A 232 -5.59 -14.09 -7.68
C ASP A 232 -5.58 -12.73 -6.95
N ALA A 233 -5.15 -11.65 -7.61
CA ALA A 233 -5.18 -10.29 -7.09
C ALA A 233 -6.49 -9.54 -7.38
N GLY A 234 -7.37 -10.09 -8.23
CA GLY A 234 -8.66 -9.51 -8.59
C GLY A 234 -8.56 -8.62 -9.83
N LEU A 235 -9.05 -9.14 -10.95
CA LEU A 235 -8.99 -8.46 -12.24
C LEU A 235 -9.79 -7.16 -12.29
N SER A 236 -10.98 -7.11 -11.67
CA SER A 236 -11.85 -5.93 -11.72
C SER A 236 -11.29 -4.81 -10.86
N ASP A 237 -10.75 -5.16 -9.69
CA ASP A 237 -10.12 -4.22 -8.77
C ASP A 237 -8.80 -3.65 -9.33
N GLY A 238 -8.09 -4.43 -10.16
CA GLY A 238 -6.93 -3.97 -10.95
C GLY A 238 -7.27 -3.27 -12.27
N GLY A 239 -8.55 -3.15 -12.62
CA GLY A 239 -9.00 -2.46 -13.85
C GLY A 239 -8.91 -3.28 -15.15
N TYR A 240 -8.77 -4.60 -15.07
CA TYR A 240 -8.71 -5.51 -16.23
C TYR A 240 -10.07 -5.92 -16.79
N ARG A 241 -11.17 -5.72 -16.03
CA ARG A 241 -12.54 -6.06 -16.44
C ARG A 241 -13.55 -5.00 -16.08
#